data_AF-A0A1C5KT62-F1
#
_entry.id   AF-A0A1C5KT62-F1
#
_cell.length_a   1.000
_cell.length_b   1.000
_cell.length_c   1.000
_cell.angle_alpha   90.00
_cell.angle_beta   90.00
_cell.angle_gamma   90.00
#
_symmetry.space_group_name_H-M   'P 1'
#
loop_
_entity.id
_entity.type
_entity.pdbx_description
1 polymer ?
#
loop_
_entity_poly.entity_id
_entity_poly.type
_entity_poly.pdbx_seq_one_letter_code
_entity_poly.pdbx_strand_id
1 'polypeptide(L)'
;MNISFEDFEKNNKRSKDFLSELMFILKETGLIKISEGNIEVDVALTSEETINIYFILPKNDSHHTTELAIISYDPNELISKATEIYKKHSEKIIKSSLYQLPSGYALIFTIGYARSTVAKKALLKTCATDNVIINKIKEYSPLLSSTPFEKLNYFS
;
A
#
# COMPACT_ATOMS: atom_id res chain seq x y z
N MET A 1 -0.96 11.97 35.79
CA MET A 1 -1.35 10.66 36.35
C MET A 1 -0.15 10.08 37.09
N ASN A 2 -0.35 9.48 38.26
CA ASN A 2 0.69 8.68 38.92
C ASN A 2 0.64 7.28 38.27
N ILE A 3 1.64 6.85 37.50
CA ILE A 3 1.69 5.52 36.89
C ILE A 3 2.99 4.84 37.27
N SER A 4 2.95 3.53 37.52
CA SER A 4 4.12 2.74 37.93
C SER A 4 4.48 1.73 36.85
N PHE A 5 5.72 1.21 36.90
CA PHE A 5 6.15 0.15 36.00
C PHE A 5 5.29 -1.12 36.15
N GLU A 6 4.89 -1.44 37.38
CA GLU A 6 4.02 -2.59 37.69
C GLU A 6 2.64 -2.50 37.02
N ASP A 7 2.13 -1.28 36.76
CA ASP A 7 0.89 -1.09 36.00
C ASP A 7 1.02 -1.58 34.55
N PHE A 8 2.20 -1.44 33.95
CA PHE A 8 2.51 -1.92 32.60
C PHE A 8 2.74 -3.43 32.57
N GLU A 9 3.47 -3.99 33.53
CA GLU A 9 3.70 -5.45 33.63
C GLU A 9 2.38 -6.23 33.73
N LYS A 10 1.41 -5.69 34.49
CA LYS A 10 0.09 -6.31 34.65
C LYS A 10 -0.86 -6.06 33.47
N ASN A 11 -0.47 -5.24 32.49
CA ASN A 11 -1.30 -4.82 31.36
C ASN A 11 -2.73 -4.41 31.79
N ASN A 12 -2.80 -3.68 32.90
CA ASN A 12 -4.05 -3.36 33.55
C ASN A 12 -4.80 -2.22 32.82
N LYS A 13 -6.05 -1.94 33.23
CA LYS A 13 -6.83 -0.85 32.61
C LYS A 13 -6.13 0.51 32.71
N ARG A 14 -5.44 0.77 33.82
CA ARG A 14 -4.77 2.04 34.07
C ARG A 14 -3.63 2.30 33.10
N SER A 15 -2.80 1.30 32.79
CA SER A 15 -1.73 1.45 31.79
C SER A 15 -2.29 1.62 30.39
N LYS A 16 -3.39 0.95 30.04
CA LYS A 16 -4.09 1.16 28.76
C LYS A 16 -4.69 2.56 28.62
N ASP A 17 -5.34 3.06 29.66
CA ASP A 17 -5.94 4.40 29.67
C ASP A 17 -4.83 5.47 29.54
N PHE A 18 -3.72 5.31 30.27
CA PHE A 18 -2.56 6.19 30.16
C PHE A 18 -1.93 6.19 28.75
N LEU A 19 -1.69 5.01 28.16
CA LEU A 19 -1.13 4.92 26.80
C LEU A 19 -2.08 5.54 25.76
N SER A 20 -3.39 5.38 25.95
CA SER A 20 -4.41 5.97 25.06
C SER A 20 -4.40 7.49 25.11
N GLU A 21 -4.32 8.07 26.31
CA GLU A 21 -4.22 9.52 26.49
C GLU A 21 -2.91 10.08 25.92
N LEU A 22 -1.79 9.38 26.16
CA LEU A 22 -0.50 9.76 25.59
C LEU A 22 -0.53 9.74 24.05
N MET A 23 -1.12 8.71 23.43
CA MET A 23 -1.30 8.65 21.98
C MET A 23 -2.20 9.75 21.44
N PHE A 24 -3.28 10.07 22.15
CA PHE A 24 -4.14 11.19 21.78
C PHE A 24 -3.34 12.51 21.75
N ILE A 25 -2.55 12.79 22.79
CA ILE A 25 -1.73 14.01 22.85
C ILE A 25 -0.68 14.04 21.74
N LEU A 26 0.05 12.96 21.48
CA LEU A 26 1.05 12.92 20.42
C LEU A 26 0.44 13.13 19.03
N LYS A 27 -0.79 12.65 18.81
CA LYS A 27 -1.55 12.87 17.58
C LYS A 27 -2.01 14.31 17.44
N GLU A 28 -2.63 14.88 18.48
CA GLU A 28 -3.15 16.26 18.47
C GLU A 28 -2.03 17.30 18.33
N THR A 29 -0.87 17.03 18.94
CA THR A 29 0.33 17.89 18.81
C THR A 29 1.03 17.74 17.44
N GLY A 30 0.60 16.78 16.61
CA GLY A 30 1.20 16.52 15.31
C GLY A 30 2.61 15.92 15.35
N LEU A 31 3.07 15.47 16.53
CA LEU A 31 4.37 14.82 16.69
C LEU A 31 4.42 13.47 15.99
N ILE A 32 3.26 12.81 15.85
CA ILE A 32 3.12 11.56 15.11
C ILE A 32 1.89 11.58 14.20
N LYS A 33 1.98 10.88 13.07
CA LYS A 33 0.84 10.58 12.19
C LYS A 33 0.61 9.09 12.19
N ILE A 34 -0.46 8.64 12.84
CA ILE A 34 -0.83 7.23 12.89
C ILE A 34 -2.15 7.04 12.14
N SER A 35 -2.14 6.17 11.13
CA SER A 35 -3.36 5.62 10.50
C SER A 35 -3.90 4.47 11.36
N GLU A 36 -5.18 4.13 11.21
CA GLU A 36 -5.82 3.02 11.93
C GLU A 36 -4.95 1.75 11.93
N GLY A 37 -4.74 1.16 13.12
CA GLY A 37 -3.89 -0.01 13.30
C GLY A 37 -3.50 -0.24 14.76
N ASN A 38 -2.97 -1.43 15.05
CA ASN A 38 -2.42 -1.77 16.36
C ASN A 38 -1.01 -1.18 16.48
N ILE A 39 -0.74 -0.49 17.59
CA ILE A 39 0.58 0.02 17.95
C ILE A 39 1.16 -0.92 19.00
N GLU A 40 2.37 -1.39 18.76
CA GLU A 40 3.10 -2.18 19.75
C GLU A 40 3.86 -1.22 20.67
N VAL A 41 3.90 -1.51 21.96
CA VAL A 41 4.48 -0.64 22.98
C VAL A 41 5.41 -1.46 23.86
N ASP A 42 6.68 -1.07 23.88
CA ASP A 42 7.67 -1.62 24.80
C ASP A 42 7.90 -0.63 25.95
N VAL A 43 7.96 -1.16 27.17
CA VAL A 43 8.19 -0.35 28.38
C VAL A 43 9.42 -0.87 29.09
N ALA A 44 10.36 0.03 29.43
CA ALA A 44 11.58 -0.30 30.14
C ALA A 44 11.75 0.58 31.38
N LEU A 45 12.10 -0.04 32.50
CA LEU A 45 12.54 0.68 33.70
C LEU A 45 14.06 0.84 33.64
N THR A 46 14.52 2.09 33.73
CA THR A 46 15.95 2.42 33.77
C THR A 46 16.51 2.33 35.18
N SER A 47 17.84 2.27 35.31
CA SER A 47 18.54 2.30 36.60
C SER A 47 18.33 3.60 37.39
N GLU A 48 17.85 4.65 36.74
CA GLU A 48 17.52 5.95 37.34
C GLU A 48 16.04 6.07 37.71
N GLU A 49 15.34 4.95 37.91
CA GLU A 49 13.90 4.88 38.21
C GLU A 49 12.99 5.55 37.17
N THR A 50 13.52 5.87 35.98
CA THR A 50 12.74 6.45 34.89
C THR A 50 12.12 5.35 34.04
N ILE A 51 10.84 5.53 33.69
CA ILE A 51 10.10 4.64 32.80
C ILE A 51 10.22 5.17 31.37
N ASN A 52 10.88 4.40 30.50
CA ASN A 52 10.93 4.67 29.06
C ASN A 52 9.83 3.89 28.36
N ILE A 53 9.08 4.57 27.49
CA ILE A 53 8.01 3.98 26.68
C ILE A 53 8.38 4.13 25.21
N TYR A 54 8.55 3.01 24.52
CA TYR A 54 8.88 2.96 23.11
C TYR A 54 7.63 2.58 22.32
N PHE A 55 7.19 3.49 21.45
CA PHE A 55 6.11 3.21 20.52
C PHE A 55 6.69 2.58 19.26
N ILE A 56 6.41 1.30 19.06
CA ILE A 56 6.73 0.58 17.85
C ILE A 56 5.54 0.79 16.92
N LEU A 57 5.71 1.76 16.02
CA LEU A 57 4.76 1.94 14.94
C LEU A 57 4.75 0.66 14.10
N PRO A 58 3.57 0.12 13.76
CA PRO A 58 3.50 -0.99 12.83
C PRO A 58 4.30 -0.59 11.61
N LYS A 59 5.23 -1.46 11.18
CA LYS A 59 5.89 -1.24 9.90
C LYS A 59 4.77 -1.01 8.91
N ASN A 60 4.76 0.17 8.28
CA ASN A 60 4.10 0.28 7.01
C ASN A 60 4.81 -0.79 6.18
N ASP A 61 4.18 -1.95 6.00
CA ASP A 61 4.42 -2.78 4.82
C ASP A 61 3.91 -1.97 3.63
N SER A 62 4.50 -0.79 3.43
CA SER A 62 4.72 -0.28 2.10
C SER A 62 5.69 -1.29 1.50
N HIS A 63 5.14 -2.41 1.03
CA HIS A 63 5.62 -2.91 -0.25
C HIS A 63 5.75 -1.65 -1.10
N HIS A 64 6.97 -1.26 -1.43
CA HIS A 64 7.14 -0.17 -2.38
C HIS A 64 6.36 -0.65 -3.60
N THR A 65 5.22 -0.02 -3.84
CA THR A 65 4.35 -0.40 -4.95
C THR A 65 4.57 0.61 -6.05
N THR A 66 4.43 0.14 -7.28
CA THR A 66 4.43 1.01 -8.45
C THR A 66 3.16 0.73 -9.21
N GLU A 67 2.48 1.79 -9.61
CA GLU A 67 1.35 1.69 -10.51
C GLU A 67 1.84 1.82 -11.95
N LEU A 68 1.36 0.90 -12.79
CA LEU A 68 1.78 0.75 -14.18
C LEU A 68 0.54 0.70 -15.06
N ALA A 69 0.71 1.04 -16.33
CA ALA A 69 -0.37 0.99 -17.31
C ALA A 69 0.12 0.38 -18.63
N ILE A 70 -0.70 -0.49 -19.21
CA ILE A 70 -0.61 -0.92 -20.60
C ILE A 70 -1.74 -0.22 -21.34
N ILE A 71 -1.38 0.68 -22.25
CA ILE A 71 -2.34 1.38 -23.10
C ILE A 71 -2.17 0.81 -24.50
N SER A 72 -3.26 0.30 -25.07
CA SER A 72 -3.26 -0.30 -26.41
C SER A 72 -4.53 0.03 -27.17
N TYR A 73 -4.37 0.27 -28.46
CA TYR A 73 -5.48 0.43 -29.42
C TYR A 73 -5.99 -0.94 -29.89
N ASP A 74 -5.10 -1.94 -29.93
CA ASP A 74 -5.43 -3.32 -30.28
C ASP A 74 -5.68 -4.17 -29.02
N PRO A 75 -6.89 -4.75 -28.87
CA PRO A 75 -7.21 -5.70 -27.80
C PRO A 75 -6.25 -6.90 -27.73
N ASN A 76 -5.80 -7.43 -28.87
CA ASN A 76 -4.94 -8.62 -28.90
C ASN A 76 -3.54 -8.31 -28.38
N GLU A 77 -3.00 -7.15 -28.75
CA GLU A 77 -1.73 -6.66 -28.20
C GLU A 77 -1.82 -6.45 -26.69
N LEU A 78 -2.93 -5.90 -26.19
CA LEU A 78 -3.16 -5.73 -24.76
C LEU A 78 -3.20 -7.08 -24.03
N ILE A 79 -3.98 -8.04 -24.54
CA ILE A 79 -4.09 -9.39 -23.96
C ILE A 79 -2.71 -10.08 -23.95
N SER A 80 -1.96 -9.97 -25.04
CA SER A 80 -0.64 -10.60 -25.17
C SER A 80 0.33 -10.07 -24.11
N LYS A 81 0.46 -8.73 -24.00
CA LYS A 81 1.31 -8.09 -22.97
C LYS A 81 0.83 -8.40 -21.56
N ALA A 82 -0.47 -8.34 -21.31
CA ALA A 82 -1.06 -8.68 -20.02
C ALA A 82 -0.75 -10.12 -19.60
N THR A 83 -0.88 -11.06 -20.53
CA THR A 83 -0.59 -12.48 -20.30
C THR A 83 0.88 -12.71 -19.97
N GLU A 84 1.79 -12.04 -20.70
CA GLU A 84 3.23 -12.15 -20.41
C GLU A 84 3.58 -11.61 -19.02
N ILE A 85 3.03 -10.44 -18.65
CA ILE A 85 3.24 -9.84 -17.33
C ILE A 85 2.69 -10.74 -16.23
N TYR A 86 1.46 -11.24 -16.41
CA TYR A 86 0.83 -12.12 -15.44
C TYR A 86 1.66 -13.40 -15.23
N LYS A 87 2.11 -14.03 -16.31
CA LYS A 87 2.94 -15.24 -16.24
C LYS A 87 4.24 -15.05 -15.46
N LYS A 88 4.85 -13.86 -15.54
CA LYS A 88 6.16 -13.59 -14.90
C LYS A 88 6.05 -12.93 -13.52
N HIS A 89 4.93 -12.28 -13.22
CA HIS A 89 4.80 -11.38 -12.08
C HIS A 89 3.48 -11.51 -11.31
N SER A 90 2.69 -12.56 -11.53
CA SER A 90 1.39 -12.81 -10.86
C SER A 90 1.47 -12.62 -9.34
N GLU A 91 2.43 -13.24 -8.67
CA GLU A 91 2.62 -13.16 -7.21
C GLU A 91 2.89 -11.75 -6.67
N LYS A 92 3.27 -10.81 -7.54
CA LYS A 92 3.58 -9.43 -7.17
C LYS A 92 2.49 -8.46 -7.60
N ILE A 93 1.51 -8.88 -8.38
CA ILE A 93 0.37 -8.05 -8.75
C ILE A 93 -0.57 -7.98 -7.56
N ILE A 94 -0.83 -6.76 -7.08
CA ILE A 94 -1.64 -6.50 -5.88
C ILE A 94 -3.08 -6.20 -6.27
N LYS A 95 -3.26 -5.40 -7.32
CA LYS A 95 -4.56 -5.05 -7.89
C LYS A 95 -4.42 -4.68 -9.35
N SER A 96 -5.52 -4.77 -10.09
CA SER A 96 -5.55 -4.43 -11.50
C SER A 96 -6.94 -3.93 -11.90
N SER A 97 -7.04 -3.19 -12.99
CA SER A 97 -8.31 -2.65 -13.49
C SER A 97 -8.18 -2.37 -14.98
N LEU A 98 -9.22 -2.69 -15.74
CA LEU A 98 -9.30 -2.47 -17.18
C LEU A 98 -10.29 -1.35 -17.47
N TYR A 99 -9.86 -0.37 -18.25
CA TYR A 99 -10.65 0.80 -18.63
C TYR A 99 -10.82 0.88 -20.14
N GLN A 100 -12.00 1.35 -20.56
CA GLN A 100 -12.27 1.72 -21.95
C GLN A 100 -11.75 3.13 -22.21
N LEU A 101 -10.89 3.28 -23.21
CA LEU A 101 -10.50 4.58 -23.75
C LEU A 101 -11.28 4.84 -25.05
N PRO A 102 -11.43 6.12 -25.48
CA PRO A 102 -12.05 6.45 -26.77
C PRO A 102 -11.42 5.75 -27.97
N SER A 103 -10.11 5.45 -27.88
CA SER A 103 -9.33 4.86 -28.96
C SER A 103 -8.81 3.45 -28.64
N GLY A 104 -9.22 2.83 -27.52
CA GLY A 104 -8.66 1.54 -27.13
C GLY A 104 -8.90 1.21 -25.67
N TYR A 105 -7.90 0.63 -25.02
CA TYR A 105 -8.02 0.09 -23.68
C TYR A 105 -6.80 0.43 -22.82
N ALA A 106 -7.04 0.61 -21.53
CA ALA A 106 -5.99 0.79 -20.54
C ALA A 106 -6.11 -0.26 -19.45
N LEU A 107 -5.11 -1.15 -19.36
CA LEU A 107 -4.94 -2.04 -18.23
C LEU A 107 -4.01 -1.38 -17.21
N ILE A 108 -4.56 -0.97 -16.08
CA ILE A 108 -3.80 -0.38 -14.97
C ILE A 108 -3.61 -1.45 -13.90
N PHE A 109 -2.39 -1.59 -13.38
CA PHE A 109 -2.11 -2.54 -12.31
C PHE A 109 -1.07 -2.02 -11.34
N THR A 110 -1.20 -2.44 -10.09
CA THR A 110 -0.25 -2.14 -9.03
C THR A 110 0.60 -3.37 -8.79
N ILE A 111 1.92 -3.19 -8.83
CA ILE A 111 2.89 -4.25 -8.54
C ILE A 111 3.66 -3.95 -7.27
N GLY A 112 3.95 -4.98 -6.47
CA GLY A 112 4.76 -4.94 -5.25
C GLY A 112 6.26 -4.75 -5.51
N TYR A 113 6.61 -3.81 -6.39
CA TYR A 113 7.98 -3.41 -6.67
C TYR A 113 8.13 -1.90 -6.59
N ALA A 114 9.24 -1.45 -6.02
CA ALA A 114 9.66 -0.05 -6.08
C ALA A 114 9.87 0.40 -7.52
N ARG A 115 9.72 1.69 -7.79
CA ARG A 115 9.93 2.28 -9.11
C ARG A 115 11.36 2.01 -9.64
N SER A 116 12.35 2.02 -8.75
CA SER A 116 13.74 1.68 -9.05
C SER A 116 13.92 0.22 -9.51
N THR A 117 13.13 -0.71 -8.97
CA THR A 117 13.11 -2.12 -9.36
C THR A 117 12.39 -2.31 -10.69
N VAL A 118 11.27 -1.61 -10.90
CA VAL A 118 10.55 -1.58 -12.19
C VAL A 118 11.47 -1.12 -13.32
N ALA A 119 12.24 -0.05 -13.11
CA ALA A 119 13.16 0.49 -14.12
C ALA A 119 14.25 -0.49 -14.56
N LYS A 120 14.58 -1.51 -13.74
CA LYS A 120 15.54 -2.57 -14.04
C LYS A 120 14.91 -3.79 -14.72
N LYS A 121 13.58 -3.90 -14.75
CA LYS A 121 12.85 -5.03 -15.34
C LYS A 121 12.31 -4.63 -16.71
N ALA A 122 12.89 -5.16 -17.78
CA ALA A 122 12.60 -4.76 -19.16
C ALA A 122 11.09 -4.73 -19.49
N LEU A 123 10.34 -5.75 -19.09
CA LEU A 123 8.89 -5.84 -19.34
C LEU A 123 8.05 -4.85 -18.54
N LEU A 124 8.44 -4.53 -17.30
CA LEU A 124 7.68 -3.59 -16.47
C LEU A 124 8.04 -2.15 -16.80
N LYS A 125 9.28 -1.91 -17.23
CA LYS A 125 9.77 -0.61 -17.65
C LYS A 125 8.93 -0.04 -18.81
N THR A 126 8.48 -0.89 -19.74
CA THR A 126 7.63 -0.46 -20.86
C THR A 126 6.20 -0.10 -20.45
N CYS A 127 5.77 -0.51 -19.24
CA CYS A 127 4.47 -0.19 -18.67
C CYS A 127 4.50 1.04 -17.74
N ALA A 128 5.69 1.62 -17.53
CA ALA A 128 5.86 2.77 -16.65
C ALA A 128 5.22 4.01 -17.28
N THR A 129 4.13 4.48 -16.68
CA THR A 129 3.36 5.64 -17.13
C THR A 129 3.34 6.69 -16.03
N ASP A 130 3.15 7.97 -16.38
CA ASP A 130 2.99 9.03 -15.40
C ASP A 130 1.71 8.83 -14.57
N ASN A 131 1.81 9.03 -13.26
CA ASN A 131 0.67 8.95 -12.35
C ASN A 131 -0.44 9.93 -12.73
N VAL A 132 -0.11 11.08 -13.32
CA VAL A 132 -1.10 12.05 -13.82
C VAL A 132 -1.97 11.43 -14.91
N ILE A 133 -1.38 10.68 -15.83
CA ILE A 133 -2.13 10.01 -16.92
C ILE A 133 -2.99 8.88 -16.32
N ILE A 134 -2.41 8.06 -15.45
CA ILE A 134 -3.12 6.98 -14.77
C ILE A 134 -4.33 7.51 -14.00
N ASN A 135 -4.16 8.58 -13.23
CA ASN A 135 -5.24 9.19 -12.46
C ASN A 135 -6.35 9.75 -13.36
N LYS A 136 -5.99 10.42 -14.47
CA LYS A 136 -6.98 10.89 -15.46
C LYS A 136 -7.77 9.74 -16.07
N ILE A 137 -7.13 8.62 -16.40
CA ILE A 137 -7.83 7.44 -16.93
C ILE A 137 -8.84 6.93 -15.89
N LYS A 138 -8.41 6.76 -14.64
CA LYS A 138 -9.30 6.29 -13.56
C LYS A 138 -10.49 7.21 -13.29
N GLU A 139 -10.28 8.52 -13.41
CA GLU A 139 -11.29 9.53 -13.12
C GLU A 139 -12.32 9.65 -14.25
N TYR A 140 -11.87 9.62 -15.52
CA TYR A 140 -12.72 9.96 -16.66
C TYR A 140 -13.09 8.79 -17.58
N SER A 141 -12.45 7.62 -17.44
CA SER A 141 -12.67 6.48 -18.34
C SER A 141 -13.60 5.44 -17.71
N PRO A 142 -14.53 4.85 -18.49
CA PRO A 142 -15.37 3.76 -17.99
C PRO A 142 -14.55 2.54 -17.56
N LEU A 143 -14.84 2.03 -16.36
CA LEU A 143 -14.28 0.77 -15.87
C LEU A 143 -14.99 -0.42 -16.51
N LEU A 144 -14.23 -1.31 -17.16
CA LEU A 144 -14.73 -2.54 -17.76
C LEU A 144 -14.58 -3.74 -16.82
N SER A 145 -13.47 -3.83 -16.08
CA SER A 145 -13.22 -4.92 -15.13
C SER A 145 -12.30 -4.48 -13.99
N SER A 146 -12.61 -4.91 -12.77
CA SER A 146 -11.79 -4.68 -11.56
C SER A 146 -10.84 -5.84 -11.23
N THR A 147 -10.95 -6.98 -11.91
CA THR A 147 -10.03 -8.12 -11.76
C THR A 147 -9.61 -8.68 -13.11
N PRO A 148 -9.01 -7.86 -13.99
CA PRO A 148 -8.73 -8.33 -15.34
C PRO A 148 -7.92 -9.63 -15.33
N PHE A 149 -6.78 -9.72 -14.63
CA PHE A 149 -5.92 -10.90 -14.73
C PHE A 149 -6.56 -12.26 -14.38
N GLU A 150 -7.72 -12.30 -13.71
CA GLU A 150 -8.48 -13.51 -13.44
C GLU A 150 -9.29 -14.01 -14.65
N LYS A 151 -9.60 -13.12 -15.60
CA LYS A 151 -10.40 -13.38 -16.81
C LYS A 151 -9.66 -12.89 -18.05
N LEU A 152 -8.51 -13.49 -18.36
CA LEU A 152 -7.61 -13.06 -19.46
C LEU A 152 -8.26 -12.98 -20.86
N ASN A 153 -9.47 -13.52 -21.05
CA ASN A 153 -10.30 -13.30 -22.24
C ASN A 153 -11.34 -12.20 -21.99
N TYR A 154 -10.92 -10.94 -22.07
CA TYR A 154 -11.77 -9.77 -21.76
C TYR A 154 -12.80 -9.41 -22.82
N PHE A 155 -12.57 -9.85 -24.07
CA PHE A 155 -13.23 -9.33 -25.26
C PHE A 155 -13.94 -10.42 -26.08
N SER A 156 -14.07 -11.62 -25.52
CA SER A 156 -14.78 -12.76 -26.11
C SER A 156 -16.23 -12.83 -25.63
#